data_AF-A0A1Y0IRD7-F1
#
_entry.id   AF-A0A1Y0IRD7-F1
#
_cell.length_a   1.000
_cell.length_b   1.000
_cell.length_c   1.000
_cell.angle_alpha   90.00
_cell.angle_beta   90.00
_cell.angle_gamma   90.00
#
_symmetry.space_group_name_H-M   'P 1'
#
loop_
_entity.id
_entity.type
_entity.pdbx_description
1 polymer ?
#
loop_
_entity_poly.entity_id
_entity_poly.type
_entity_poly.pdbx_seq_one_letter_code
_entity_poly.pdbx_strand_id
1 'polypeptide(L)'
;MLQQSSWTFRYSLEGFLKRVLHCAPCPLTEEGLVEAVLSDWAGPEHSRESIAARVRASLKAANGAFSSVGGDKYTLRQTAGDDLQNHAYEFLKATGRPQKHGDILRHLQQVTGRGRGELMSRVDLDCDPRFARLDGGEWLLTEWQPANDTIARLMVEQGRRRAEIAELLQLVKEHAEDESGLEQSRIFYPEYDPRFALAGTVVECLLVEPEAAATTLDTGMKLEEETMTTAEQTIVTAPAADLSKIATSELVAAVLQQLSDVSAELTRRNQGIPNEVLNLFNSEDLAGIETLMSERKRVGALADDLALFVTKWSEE
;
A
#
# COMPACT_ATOMS: atom_id res chain seq x y z
N MET A 1 -0.32 1.98 -24.27
CA MET A 1 0.63 2.21 -23.17
C MET A 1 -0.15 2.29 -21.85
N LEU A 2 -0.73 1.19 -21.37
CA LEU A 2 -1.47 1.15 -20.08
C LEU A 2 -0.82 0.23 -19.04
N GLN A 3 0.33 -0.37 -19.35
CA GLN A 3 0.74 -1.64 -18.75
C GLN A 3 1.79 -1.55 -17.63
N GLN A 4 1.94 -0.42 -16.91
CA GLN A 4 3.12 -0.23 -16.05
C GLN A 4 2.92 0.32 -14.62
N SER A 5 1.71 0.41 -14.06
CA SER A 5 1.57 1.03 -12.72
C SER A 5 0.59 0.35 -11.76
N SER A 6 0.25 -0.92 -11.97
CA SER A 6 -0.77 -1.63 -11.16
C SER A 6 -0.31 -2.02 -9.75
N TRP A 7 0.93 -1.73 -9.36
CA TRP A 7 1.50 -2.25 -8.11
C TRP A 7 1.37 -1.33 -6.90
N THR A 8 1.01 -0.05 -7.08
CA THR A 8 1.14 0.89 -5.95
C THR A 8 -0.09 0.97 -5.06
N PHE A 9 -1.29 0.86 -5.64
CA PHE A 9 -2.53 0.98 -4.87
C PHE A 9 -3.52 -0.11 -5.24
N ARG A 10 -3.98 -0.83 -4.22
CA ARG A 10 -5.13 -1.71 -4.34
C ARG A 10 -6.39 -0.85 -4.24
N TYR A 11 -6.87 -0.41 -5.39
CA TYR A 11 -8.12 0.34 -5.49
C TYR A 11 -9.31 -0.57 -5.27
N SER A 12 -10.40 -0.04 -4.72
CA SER A 12 -11.72 -0.66 -4.92
C SER A 12 -12.06 -0.69 -6.41
N LEU A 13 -12.93 -1.61 -6.85
CA LEU A 13 -13.33 -1.71 -8.26
C LEU A 13 -13.80 -0.36 -8.82
N GLU A 14 -14.63 0.37 -8.08
CA GLU A 14 -15.12 1.68 -8.49
C GLU A 14 -13.99 2.73 -8.54
N GLY A 15 -13.13 2.76 -7.52
CA GLY A 15 -11.95 3.63 -7.53
C GLY A 15 -11.02 3.37 -8.71
N PHE A 16 -10.83 2.10 -9.07
CA PHE A 16 -10.04 1.69 -10.21
C PHE A 16 -10.68 2.16 -11.53
N LEU A 17 -11.98 1.92 -11.71
CA LEU A 17 -12.71 2.37 -12.90
C LEU A 17 -12.65 3.89 -13.06
N LYS A 18 -12.78 4.66 -11.96
CA LYS A 18 -12.62 6.11 -11.99
C LYS A 18 -11.24 6.52 -12.47
N ARG A 19 -10.19 5.86 -11.97
CA ARG A 19 -8.80 6.13 -12.34
C ARG A 19 -8.54 5.81 -13.81
N VAL A 20 -9.01 4.65 -14.29
CA VAL A 20 -8.87 4.26 -15.70
C VAL A 20 -9.52 5.30 -16.61
N LEU A 21 -10.75 5.73 -16.31
CA LEU A 21 -11.46 6.74 -17.10
C LEU A 21 -10.84 8.14 -17.00
N HIS A 22 -10.23 8.48 -15.86
CA HIS A 22 -9.50 9.75 -15.71
C HIS A 22 -8.24 9.79 -16.58
N CYS A 23 -7.50 8.68 -16.64
CA CYS A 23 -6.29 8.58 -17.46
C CYS A 23 -6.59 8.36 -18.95
N ALA A 24 -7.81 7.93 -19.30
CA ALA A 24 -8.18 7.64 -20.69
C ALA A 24 -8.36 8.95 -21.49
N PRO A 25 -7.76 9.06 -22.69
CA PRO A 25 -7.92 10.25 -23.54
C PRO A 25 -9.32 10.36 -24.16
N CYS A 26 -10.13 9.30 -24.09
CA CYS A 26 -11.48 9.26 -24.63
C CYS A 26 -12.39 8.30 -23.84
N PRO A 27 -13.72 8.41 -23.97
CA PRO A 27 -14.66 7.48 -23.36
C PRO A 27 -14.40 6.03 -23.77
N LEU A 28 -14.44 5.11 -22.78
CA LEU A 28 -14.18 3.68 -22.98
C LEU A 28 -15.48 2.87 -23.04
N THR A 29 -15.47 1.78 -23.80
CA THR A 29 -16.60 0.83 -23.83
C THR A 29 -16.67 0.02 -22.54
N GLU A 30 -17.84 -0.57 -22.23
CA GLU A 30 -17.96 -1.52 -21.10
C GLU A 30 -16.92 -2.63 -21.21
N GLU A 31 -16.75 -3.20 -22.41
CA GLU A 31 -15.76 -4.25 -22.66
C GLU A 31 -14.32 -3.78 -22.45
N GLY A 32 -13.98 -2.56 -22.88
CA GLY A 32 -12.65 -1.99 -22.67
C GLY A 32 -12.34 -1.78 -21.18
N LEU A 33 -13.35 -1.44 -20.39
CA LEU A 33 -13.22 -1.33 -18.93
C LEU A 33 -13.08 -2.71 -18.27
N VAL A 34 -13.81 -3.73 -18.76
CA VAL A 34 -13.66 -5.11 -18.27
C VAL A 34 -12.24 -5.63 -18.54
N GLU A 35 -11.70 -5.39 -19.73
CA GLU A 35 -10.31 -5.76 -20.04
C GLU A 35 -9.31 -5.06 -19.14
N ALA A 36 -9.46 -3.75 -18.91
CA ALA A 36 -8.59 -3.02 -18.00
C ALA A 36 -8.65 -3.57 -16.57
N VAL A 37 -9.84 -3.95 -16.10
CA VAL A 37 -10.00 -4.58 -14.79
C VAL A 37 -9.35 -5.96 -14.76
N LEU A 38 -9.48 -6.77 -15.81
CA LEU A 38 -8.87 -8.09 -15.86
C LEU A 38 -7.34 -8.06 -15.93
N SER A 39 -6.76 -7.08 -16.64
CA SER A 39 -5.31 -6.99 -16.81
C SER A 39 -4.61 -6.47 -15.56
N ASP A 40 -5.21 -5.48 -14.88
CA ASP A 40 -4.48 -4.67 -13.90
C ASP A 40 -5.07 -4.73 -12.49
N TRP A 41 -6.31 -5.20 -12.31
CA TRP A 41 -7.02 -5.18 -11.03
C TRP A 41 -7.41 -6.56 -10.52
N ALA A 42 -7.94 -7.42 -11.39
CA ALA A 42 -8.46 -8.72 -11.00
C ALA A 42 -7.32 -9.69 -10.73
N GLY A 43 -7.39 -10.37 -9.59
CA GLY A 43 -6.56 -11.55 -9.36
C GLY A 43 -6.96 -12.71 -10.29
N PRO A 44 -6.11 -13.73 -10.43
CA PRO A 44 -6.33 -14.87 -11.32
C PRO A 44 -7.60 -15.70 -10.99
N GLU A 45 -8.19 -15.48 -9.82
CA GLU A 45 -9.33 -16.24 -9.29
C GLU A 45 -10.71 -15.75 -9.78
N HIS A 46 -10.79 -14.61 -10.46
CA HIS A 46 -12.07 -14.06 -10.88
C HIS A 46 -12.40 -14.40 -12.34
N SER A 47 -13.58 -14.98 -12.57
CA SER A 47 -14.07 -15.20 -13.93
C SER A 47 -14.40 -13.88 -14.62
N ARG A 48 -14.14 -13.82 -15.94
CA ARG A 48 -14.49 -12.68 -16.79
C ARG A 48 -15.96 -12.26 -16.67
N GLU A 49 -16.87 -13.24 -16.64
CA GLU A 49 -18.31 -12.99 -16.51
C GLU A 49 -18.66 -12.30 -15.19
N SER A 50 -18.04 -12.73 -14.09
CA SER A 50 -18.22 -12.12 -12.77
C SER A 50 -17.71 -10.68 -12.75
N ILE A 51 -16.54 -10.43 -13.33
CA ILE A 51 -15.98 -9.07 -13.46
C ILE A 51 -16.88 -8.20 -14.32
N ALA A 52 -17.32 -8.67 -15.49
CA ALA A 52 -18.22 -7.94 -16.37
C ALA A 52 -19.54 -7.56 -15.68
N ALA A 53 -20.13 -8.48 -14.90
CA ALA A 53 -21.33 -8.18 -14.14
C ALA A 53 -21.10 -7.08 -13.08
N ARG A 54 -19.97 -7.10 -12.37
CA ARG A 54 -19.62 -6.09 -11.36
C ARG A 54 -19.30 -4.73 -11.97
N VAL A 55 -18.57 -4.69 -13.09
CA VAL A 55 -18.28 -3.46 -13.84
C VAL A 55 -19.60 -2.84 -14.30
N ARG A 56 -20.47 -3.62 -14.94
CA ARG A 56 -21.79 -3.16 -15.38
C ARG A 56 -22.64 -2.64 -14.24
N ALA A 57 -22.66 -3.33 -13.10
CA ALA A 57 -23.39 -2.88 -11.92
C ALA A 57 -22.89 -1.52 -11.42
N SER A 58 -21.57 -1.32 -11.40
CA SER A 58 -20.93 -0.07 -10.99
C SER A 58 -21.24 1.08 -11.97
N LEU A 59 -21.13 0.82 -13.28
CA LEU A 59 -21.40 1.80 -14.33
C LEU A 59 -22.86 2.25 -14.39
N LYS A 60 -23.81 1.36 -14.01
CA LYS A 60 -25.26 1.62 -14.04
C LYS A 60 -25.83 2.08 -12.70
N ALA A 61 -24.99 2.31 -11.69
CA ALA A 61 -25.45 2.86 -10.41
C ALA A 61 -26.08 4.24 -10.63
N ALA A 62 -27.33 4.44 -10.16
CA ALA A 62 -28.10 5.67 -10.43
C ALA A 62 -27.37 6.95 -9.99
N ASN A 63 -26.73 6.88 -8.82
CA ASN A 63 -25.96 7.97 -8.25
C ASN A 63 -24.45 7.82 -8.47
N GLY A 64 -24.00 6.92 -9.35
CA GLY A 64 -22.57 6.69 -9.56
C GLY A 64 -21.83 7.87 -10.20
N ALA A 65 -20.50 7.81 -10.14
CA ALA A 65 -19.60 8.79 -10.76
C ALA A 65 -19.48 8.67 -12.29
N PHE A 66 -20.19 7.73 -12.89
CA PHE A 66 -20.10 7.41 -14.31
C PHE A 66 -21.27 8.00 -15.11
N SER A 67 -21.03 8.28 -16.38
CA SER A 67 -22.04 8.74 -17.34
C SER A 67 -21.84 8.04 -18.69
N SER A 68 -22.93 7.64 -19.33
CA SER A 68 -22.89 7.06 -20.67
C SER A 68 -22.94 8.17 -21.72
N VAL A 69 -22.04 8.12 -22.70
CA VAL A 69 -21.94 9.08 -23.82
C VAL A 69 -22.55 8.50 -25.10
N GLY A 70 -23.30 7.39 -24.99
CA GLY A 70 -23.86 6.65 -26.12
C GLY A 70 -22.90 5.60 -26.70
N GLY A 71 -23.45 4.65 -27.47
CA GLY A 71 -22.67 3.57 -28.10
C GLY A 71 -21.94 2.67 -27.10
N ASP A 72 -22.54 2.44 -25.92
CA ASP A 72 -21.95 1.67 -24.80
C ASP A 72 -20.61 2.24 -24.27
N LYS A 73 -20.36 3.53 -24.50
CA LYS A 73 -19.19 4.23 -23.97
C LYS A 73 -19.52 4.98 -22.69
N TYR A 74 -18.56 4.98 -21.78
CA TYR A 74 -18.65 5.60 -20.47
C TYR A 74 -17.52 6.60 -20.26
N THR A 75 -17.83 7.65 -19.50
CA THR A 75 -16.88 8.66 -19.03
C THR A 75 -17.24 9.06 -17.60
N LEU A 76 -16.33 9.79 -16.94
CA LEU A 76 -16.60 10.37 -15.63
C LEU A 76 -17.67 11.47 -15.76
N ARG A 77 -18.65 11.45 -14.88
CA ARG A 77 -19.71 12.46 -14.83
C ARG A 77 -19.06 13.82 -14.55
N GLN A 78 -19.47 14.88 -15.24
CA GLN A 78 -19.11 16.23 -14.82
C GLN A 78 -19.95 16.59 -13.60
N THR A 79 -19.30 16.84 -12.47
CA THR A 79 -19.98 17.30 -11.25
C THR A 79 -19.58 18.75 -10.99
N ALA A 80 -20.58 19.61 -10.83
CA ALA A 80 -20.38 20.87 -10.14
C ALA A 80 -20.18 20.50 -8.67
N GLY A 81 -18.93 20.47 -8.20
CA GLY A 81 -18.61 20.03 -6.85
C GLY A 81 -19.45 20.81 -5.83
N ASP A 82 -20.21 20.11 -5.00
CA ASP A 82 -20.87 20.71 -3.84
C ASP A 82 -19.79 21.16 -2.84
N ASP A 83 -20.12 22.17 -2.03
CA ASP A 83 -19.18 22.86 -1.15
C ASP A 83 -18.46 21.87 -0.23
N LEU A 84 -19.18 20.85 0.26
CA LEU A 84 -18.61 19.79 1.10
C LEU A 84 -17.56 18.95 0.37
N GLN A 85 -17.83 18.57 -0.87
CA GLN A 85 -16.89 17.82 -1.71
C GLN A 85 -15.70 18.69 -2.08
N ASN A 86 -15.90 19.99 -2.31
CA ASN A 86 -14.79 20.91 -2.54
C ASN A 86 -13.89 21.02 -1.31
N HIS A 87 -14.46 21.08 -0.11
CA HIS A 87 -13.67 21.09 1.13
C HIS A 87 -12.93 19.75 1.35
N ALA A 88 -13.56 18.62 1.04
CA ALA A 88 -12.90 17.31 1.10
C ALA A 88 -11.76 17.20 0.08
N TYR A 89 -11.94 17.77 -1.11
CA TYR A 89 -10.93 17.81 -2.16
C TYR A 89 -9.71 18.63 -1.71
N GLU A 90 -9.93 19.85 -1.22
CA GLU A 90 -8.85 20.70 -0.70
C GLU A 90 -8.14 20.08 0.50
N PHE A 91 -8.86 19.38 1.37
CA PHE A 91 -8.26 18.65 2.48
C PHE A 91 -7.32 17.53 2.02
N LEU A 92 -7.75 16.71 1.05
CA LEU A 92 -6.87 15.68 0.48
C LEU A 92 -5.67 16.32 -0.20
N LYS A 93 -5.87 17.39 -0.97
CA LYS A 93 -4.79 18.12 -1.64
C LYS A 93 -3.77 18.69 -0.65
N ALA A 94 -4.23 19.27 0.45
CA ALA A 94 -3.37 19.83 1.49
C ALA A 94 -2.63 18.76 2.30
N THR A 95 -3.27 17.62 2.58
CA THR A 95 -2.62 16.51 3.29
C THR A 95 -1.66 15.74 2.42
N GLY A 96 -1.90 15.71 1.11
CA GLY A 96 -1.07 14.99 0.14
C GLY A 96 -0.94 13.50 0.47
N ARG A 97 -1.96 12.89 1.10
CA ARG A 97 -2.02 11.45 1.44
C ARG A 97 -3.44 10.91 1.54
N PRO A 98 -3.69 9.60 1.27
CA PRO A 98 -4.98 8.98 1.43
C PRO A 98 -5.49 9.16 2.85
N GLN A 99 -6.79 9.42 2.99
CA GLN A 99 -7.42 9.64 4.28
C GLN A 99 -8.57 8.67 4.50
N LYS A 100 -8.75 8.22 5.75
CA LYS A 100 -9.95 7.47 6.11
C LYS A 100 -11.15 8.40 6.05
N HIS A 101 -12.30 7.84 5.70
CA HIS A 101 -13.55 8.61 5.62
C HIS A 101 -13.85 9.38 6.93
N GLY A 102 -13.57 8.79 8.09
CA GLY A 102 -13.74 9.44 9.38
C GLY A 102 -12.87 10.69 9.58
N ASP A 103 -11.64 10.70 9.07
CA ASP A 103 -10.74 11.86 9.15
C ASP A 103 -11.23 12.99 8.24
N ILE A 104 -11.72 12.66 7.05
CA ILE A 104 -12.36 13.61 6.12
C ILE A 104 -13.59 14.24 6.79
N LEU A 105 -14.48 13.43 7.36
CA LEU A 105 -15.67 13.94 8.04
C LEU A 105 -15.33 14.82 9.25
N ARG A 106 -14.28 14.48 10.01
CA ARG A 106 -13.82 15.31 11.13
C ARG A 106 -13.30 16.66 10.64
N HIS A 107 -12.55 16.69 9.55
CA HIS A 107 -12.11 17.94 8.93
C HIS A 107 -13.30 18.79 8.46
N LEU A 108 -14.26 18.18 7.75
CA LEU A 108 -15.47 18.87 7.32
C LEU A 108 -16.27 19.43 8.51
N GLN A 109 -16.40 18.67 9.59
CA GLN A 109 -17.04 19.15 10.83
C GLN A 109 -16.34 20.38 11.41
N GLN A 110 -15.01 20.42 11.39
CA GLN A 110 -14.23 21.55 11.89
C GLN A 110 -14.41 22.80 11.02
N VAL A 111 -14.43 22.66 9.70
CA VAL A 111 -14.51 23.82 8.78
C VAL A 111 -15.94 24.33 8.64
N THR A 112 -16.94 23.43 8.61
CA THR A 112 -18.33 23.83 8.34
C THR A 112 -19.19 23.96 9.59
N GLY A 113 -18.73 23.49 10.76
CA GLY A 113 -19.48 23.47 12.01
C GLY A 113 -20.71 22.53 12.01
N ARG A 114 -20.85 21.65 11.01
CA ARG A 114 -22.00 20.76 10.85
C ARG A 114 -21.85 19.49 11.70
N GLY A 115 -22.98 18.92 12.13
CA GLY A 115 -22.98 17.68 12.91
C GLY A 115 -22.50 16.48 12.10
N ARG A 116 -21.78 15.54 12.73
CA ARG A 116 -21.26 14.34 12.06
C ARG A 116 -22.35 13.50 11.37
N GLY A 117 -23.52 13.36 11.99
CA GLY A 117 -24.65 12.62 11.41
C GLY A 117 -25.21 13.27 10.14
N GLU A 118 -25.26 14.60 10.10
CA GLU A 118 -25.65 15.34 8.89
C GLU A 118 -24.62 15.13 7.78
N LEU A 119 -23.33 15.26 8.10
CA LEU A 119 -22.24 15.07 7.14
C LEU A 119 -22.23 13.66 6.56
N MET A 120 -22.42 12.62 7.39
CA MET A 120 -22.50 11.24 6.90
C MET A 120 -23.64 11.01 5.89
N SER A 121 -24.73 11.76 5.99
CA SER A 121 -25.86 11.63 5.05
C SER A 121 -25.70 12.46 3.77
N ARG A 122 -24.82 13.48 3.78
CA ARG A 122 -24.65 14.44 2.68
C ARG A 122 -23.36 14.24 1.89
N VAL A 123 -22.31 13.77 2.54
CA VAL A 123 -20.99 13.60 1.94
C VAL A 123 -20.91 12.22 1.32
N ASP A 124 -21.26 12.15 0.03
CA ASP A 124 -21.09 10.94 -0.78
C ASP A 124 -19.89 11.11 -1.71
N LEU A 125 -18.75 10.55 -1.30
CA LEU A 125 -17.51 10.57 -2.09
C LEU A 125 -17.50 9.50 -3.18
N ASP A 126 -18.33 8.45 -3.08
CA ASP A 126 -18.45 7.42 -4.11
C ASP A 126 -19.11 8.04 -5.36
N CYS A 127 -20.08 8.94 -5.19
CA CYS A 127 -20.72 9.66 -6.28
C CYS A 127 -19.81 10.67 -7.00
N ASP A 128 -18.77 11.19 -6.34
CA ASP A 128 -17.90 12.23 -6.91
C ASP A 128 -16.71 11.61 -7.67
N PRO A 129 -16.53 11.91 -8.97
CA PRO A 129 -15.47 11.34 -9.81
C PRO A 129 -14.06 11.75 -9.39
N ARG A 130 -13.89 12.82 -8.62
CA ARG A 130 -12.58 13.32 -8.16
C ARG A 130 -11.98 12.45 -7.06
N PHE A 131 -12.78 11.59 -6.43
CA PHE A 131 -12.33 10.73 -5.34
C PHE A 131 -12.34 9.27 -5.76
N ALA A 132 -11.25 8.58 -5.48
CA ALA A 132 -11.14 7.13 -5.64
C ALA A 132 -10.92 6.49 -4.26
N ARG A 133 -11.59 5.36 -4.03
CA ARG A 133 -11.47 4.59 -2.78
C ARG A 133 -10.50 3.43 -2.96
N LEU A 134 -9.62 3.24 -1.98
CA LEU A 134 -8.75 2.07 -1.85
C LEU A 134 -9.50 0.89 -1.21
N ASP A 135 -8.99 -0.33 -1.39
CA ASP A 135 -9.51 -1.54 -0.77
C ASP A 135 -9.42 -1.49 0.77
N GLY A 136 -8.44 -0.74 1.31
CA GLY A 136 -8.30 -0.47 2.75
C GLY A 136 -9.34 0.51 3.32
N GLY A 137 -10.18 1.12 2.45
CA GLY A 137 -11.22 2.07 2.84
C GLY A 137 -10.76 3.53 2.92
N GLU A 138 -9.50 3.82 2.61
CA GLU A 138 -9.00 5.17 2.45
C GLU A 138 -9.42 5.78 1.11
N TRP A 139 -9.46 7.11 1.08
CA TRP A 139 -9.85 7.92 -0.05
C TRP A 139 -8.68 8.76 -0.53
N LEU A 140 -8.54 8.85 -1.84
CA LEU A 140 -7.52 9.65 -2.51
C LEU A 140 -8.10 10.39 -3.71
N LEU A 141 -7.36 11.35 -4.26
CA LEU A 141 -7.80 12.07 -5.46
C LEU A 141 -7.51 11.27 -6.73
N THR A 142 -8.53 11.10 -7.57
CA THR A 142 -8.44 10.34 -8.82
C THR A 142 -7.36 10.87 -9.76
N GLU A 143 -7.02 12.16 -9.67
CA GLU A 143 -5.98 12.79 -10.49
C GLU A 143 -4.55 12.47 -10.04
N TRP A 144 -4.37 12.06 -8.79
CA TRP A 144 -3.05 11.79 -8.24
C TRP A 144 -2.35 10.64 -8.96
N GLN A 145 -1.07 10.84 -9.27
CA GLN A 145 -0.26 9.84 -9.93
C GLN A 145 0.74 9.20 -8.96
N PRO A 146 0.68 7.88 -8.72
CA PRO A 146 1.70 7.19 -7.93
C PRO A 146 3.09 7.39 -8.55
N ALA A 147 4.02 7.87 -7.74
CA ALA A 147 5.43 8.03 -8.11
C ALA A 147 6.31 6.87 -7.64
N ASN A 148 5.74 5.86 -6.95
CA ASN A 148 6.50 4.78 -6.34
C ASN A 148 7.42 4.04 -7.33
N ASP A 149 6.95 3.74 -8.54
CA ASP A 149 7.78 3.09 -9.57
C ASP A 149 8.93 3.97 -10.06
N THR A 150 8.66 5.29 -10.19
CA THR A 150 9.69 6.26 -10.59
C THR A 150 10.73 6.40 -9.49
N ILE A 151 10.30 6.48 -8.24
CA ILE A 151 11.18 6.57 -7.07
C ILE A 151 12.01 5.32 -6.90
N ALA A 152 11.41 4.13 -7.01
CA ALA A 152 12.13 2.87 -6.91
C ALA A 152 13.24 2.79 -7.97
N ARG A 153 12.92 3.16 -9.20
CA ARG A 153 13.89 3.20 -10.31
C ARG A 153 15.02 4.18 -10.03
N LEU A 154 14.71 5.42 -9.65
CA LEU A 154 15.71 6.45 -9.34
C LEU A 154 16.62 6.04 -8.18
N MET A 155 16.07 5.45 -7.12
CA MET A 155 16.85 4.97 -5.98
C MET A 155 17.81 3.84 -6.38
N VAL A 156 17.37 2.92 -7.24
CA VAL A 156 18.22 1.85 -7.79
C VAL A 156 19.31 2.42 -8.71
N GLU A 157 18.95 3.30 -9.64
CA GLU A 157 19.88 3.93 -10.59
C GLU A 157 20.97 4.75 -9.88
N GLN A 158 20.62 5.43 -8.79
CA GLN A 158 21.56 6.21 -7.97
C GLN A 158 22.31 5.38 -6.92
N GLY A 159 21.99 4.09 -6.77
CA GLY A 159 22.52 3.27 -5.66
C GLY A 159 22.14 3.81 -4.28
N ARG A 160 21.07 4.60 -4.19
CA ARG A 160 20.63 5.29 -2.98
C ARG A 160 19.62 4.41 -2.23
N ARG A 161 20.08 3.71 -1.19
CA ARG A 161 19.20 2.84 -0.39
C ARG A 161 18.25 3.62 0.52
N ARG A 162 18.67 4.77 1.08
CA ARG A 162 17.88 5.56 2.02
C ARG A 162 17.77 7.02 1.60
N ALA A 163 16.58 7.58 1.72
CA ALA A 163 16.30 8.99 1.41
C ALA A 163 15.09 9.51 2.18
N GLU A 164 15.04 10.82 2.41
CA GLU A 164 13.86 11.49 2.95
C GLU A 164 12.75 11.56 1.88
N ILE A 165 11.48 11.41 2.28
CA ILE A 165 10.33 11.48 1.35
C ILE A 165 10.32 12.79 0.55
N ALA A 166 10.61 13.91 1.22
CA ALA A 166 10.60 15.23 0.59
C ALA A 166 11.63 15.33 -0.55
N GLU A 167 12.83 14.77 -0.34
CA GLU A 167 13.89 14.75 -1.34
C GLU A 167 13.53 13.84 -2.53
N LEU A 168 12.93 12.68 -2.27
CA LEU A 168 12.48 11.77 -3.32
C LEU A 168 11.39 12.40 -4.19
N LEU A 169 10.43 13.08 -3.58
CA LEU A 169 9.39 13.80 -4.32
C LEU A 169 9.96 14.97 -5.13
N GLN A 170 11.00 15.65 -4.63
CA GLN A 170 11.69 16.69 -5.37
C GLN A 170 12.44 16.11 -6.59
N LEU A 171 13.19 15.01 -6.39
CA LEU A 171 13.86 14.27 -7.47
C LEU A 171 12.89 13.87 -8.59
N VAL A 172 11.70 13.40 -8.21
CA VAL A 172 10.65 13.03 -9.17
C VAL A 172 10.12 14.22 -9.94
N LYS A 173 10.00 15.40 -9.31
CA LYS A 173 9.58 16.64 -9.99
C LYS A 173 10.62 17.09 -11.00
N GLU A 174 11.89 17.11 -10.61
CA GLU A 174 13.00 17.47 -11.48
C GLU A 174 13.07 16.56 -12.72
N HIS A 175 12.85 15.25 -12.57
CA HIS A 175 12.79 14.32 -13.71
C HIS A 175 11.50 14.42 -14.54
N ALA A 176 10.40 14.98 -14.00
CA ALA A 176 9.12 15.08 -14.69
C ALA A 176 9.02 16.29 -15.61
N GLU A 177 9.70 17.38 -15.24
CA GLU A 177 9.70 18.65 -15.98
C GLU A 177 10.28 18.48 -17.40
N ASP A 178 11.16 17.49 -17.59
CA ASP A 178 11.79 17.19 -18.88
C ASP A 178 10.86 16.53 -19.91
N GLU A 179 9.76 15.88 -19.49
CA GLU A 179 9.01 14.98 -20.38
C GLU A 179 7.60 15.47 -20.79
N SER A 180 6.94 16.36 -20.04
CA SER A 180 5.50 16.64 -20.35
C SER A 180 4.91 18.01 -19.96
N GLY A 181 5.61 18.88 -19.23
CA GLY A 181 5.16 20.26 -18.94
C GLY A 181 3.80 20.43 -18.22
N LEU A 182 3.14 19.34 -17.83
CA LEU A 182 1.90 19.34 -17.06
C LEU A 182 2.25 19.07 -15.59
N GLU A 183 1.87 20.00 -14.71
CA GLU A 183 1.95 19.84 -13.25
C GLU A 183 0.98 18.75 -12.78
N GLN A 184 1.33 17.49 -13.00
CA GLN A 184 0.59 16.36 -12.46
C GLN A 184 0.99 16.19 -11.00
N SER A 185 -0.02 16.19 -10.12
CA SER A 185 0.18 15.95 -8.68
C SER A 185 0.66 14.51 -8.47
N ARG A 186 1.99 14.33 -8.46
CA ARG A 186 2.65 13.07 -8.14
C ARG A 186 2.65 12.86 -6.64
N ILE A 187 2.31 11.66 -6.23
CA ILE A 187 2.17 11.25 -4.83
C ILE A 187 3.07 10.05 -4.55
N PHE A 188 3.59 9.96 -3.33
CA PHE A 188 4.43 8.84 -2.92
C PHE A 188 3.96 8.31 -1.57
N TYR A 189 3.51 7.05 -1.57
CA TYR A 189 3.13 6.36 -0.33
C TYR A 189 3.90 5.04 -0.25
N PRO A 190 5.06 5.04 0.41
CA PRO A 190 5.90 3.85 0.55
C PRO A 190 5.19 2.76 1.38
N GLU A 191 4.22 3.10 2.23
CA GLU A 191 3.55 2.15 3.12
C GLU A 191 2.67 1.13 2.38
N TYR A 192 2.25 1.45 1.15
CA TYR A 192 1.42 0.57 0.31
C TYR A 192 2.24 -0.25 -0.69
N ASP A 193 3.57 -0.14 -0.66
CA ASP A 193 4.45 -0.74 -1.64
C ASP A 193 5.56 -1.56 -0.95
N PRO A 194 5.57 -2.89 -1.13
CA PRO A 194 6.47 -3.78 -0.41
C PRO A 194 7.95 -3.57 -0.76
N ARG A 195 8.27 -2.79 -1.79
CA ARG A 195 9.66 -2.44 -2.14
C ARG A 195 10.27 -1.41 -1.20
N PHE A 196 9.45 -0.78 -0.37
CA PHE A 196 9.88 0.27 0.54
C PHE A 196 9.61 -0.10 2.00
N ALA A 197 10.54 0.27 2.86
CA ALA A 197 10.34 0.30 4.31
C ALA A 197 10.39 1.74 4.79
N LEU A 198 9.46 2.13 5.67
CA LEU A 198 9.38 3.48 6.21
C LEU A 198 9.87 3.52 7.65
N ALA A 199 10.82 4.41 7.93
CA ALA A 199 11.31 4.70 9.28
C ALA A 199 11.18 6.21 9.56
N GLY A 200 10.00 6.63 10.03
CA GLY A 200 9.68 8.05 10.20
C GLY A 200 9.44 8.73 8.85
N THR A 201 10.31 9.68 8.49
CA THR A 201 10.29 10.37 7.20
C THR A 201 11.30 9.79 6.19
N VAL A 202 12.18 8.90 6.67
CA VAL A 202 13.19 8.22 5.86
C VAL A 202 12.58 6.96 5.26
N VAL A 203 12.73 6.84 3.94
CA VAL A 203 12.35 5.66 3.17
C VAL A 203 13.59 4.86 2.80
N GLU A 204 13.50 3.57 3.02
CA GLU A 204 14.49 2.59 2.61
C GLU A 204 13.96 1.79 1.43
N CYS A 205 14.67 1.80 0.30
CA CYS A 205 14.36 0.96 -0.86
C CYS A 205 15.03 -0.41 -0.71
N LEU A 206 14.22 -1.45 -0.58
CA LEU A 206 14.65 -2.83 -0.36
C LEU A 206 15.20 -3.51 -1.62
N LEU A 207 15.10 -2.86 -2.78
CA LEU A 207 15.69 -3.33 -4.04
C LEU A 207 17.17 -2.97 -4.18
N VAL A 208 17.69 -2.07 -3.35
CA VAL A 208 19.10 -1.65 -3.40
C VAL A 208 19.89 -2.50 -2.41
N GLU A 209 20.74 -3.38 -2.94
CA GLU A 209 21.59 -4.26 -2.15
C GLU A 209 22.52 -3.46 -1.19
N PRO A 210 22.76 -3.96 0.04
CA PRO A 210 23.60 -3.29 1.04
C PRO A 210 25.02 -2.96 0.54
N GLU A 211 25.61 -3.81 -0.29
CA GLU A 211 26.99 -3.63 -0.77
C GLU A 211 27.13 -2.48 -1.77
N ALA A 212 26.08 -2.19 -2.55
CA ALA A 212 26.09 -1.11 -3.53
C ALA A 212 25.95 0.29 -2.88
N ALA A 213 25.28 0.38 -1.73
CA ALA A 213 25.09 1.64 -1.01
C ALA A 213 26.35 2.11 -0.25
N ALA A 214 27.30 1.21 0.02
CA ALA A 214 28.55 1.53 0.70
C ALA A 214 29.57 2.26 -0.21
N THR A 215 29.39 2.21 -1.53
CA THR A 215 30.36 2.76 -2.49
C THR A 215 30.13 4.23 -2.85
N THR A 216 29.01 4.84 -2.42
CA THR A 216 28.63 6.21 -2.80
C THR A 216 28.66 7.24 -1.66
N LEU A 217 28.99 6.84 -0.42
CA LEU A 217 28.98 7.73 0.76
C LEU A 217 30.37 8.08 1.32
N ASP A 218 31.48 7.74 0.66
CA ASP A 218 32.80 8.20 1.08
C ASP A 218 33.14 9.58 0.50
N THR A 219 32.37 10.59 0.92
CA THR A 219 32.82 11.99 0.87
C THR A 219 32.24 12.77 2.03
N GLY A 220 32.80 12.53 3.22
CA GLY A 220 32.98 13.54 4.26
C GLY A 220 31.75 13.89 5.09
N MET A 221 31.69 13.32 6.29
CA MET A 221 31.66 14.12 7.53
C MET A 221 31.98 13.22 8.71
N LYS A 222 33.12 13.51 9.36
CA LYS A 222 33.45 13.01 10.69
C LYS A 222 32.45 13.60 11.69
N LEU A 223 31.79 12.74 12.46
CA LEU A 223 31.42 13.06 13.83
C LEU A 223 31.48 11.80 14.68
N GLU A 224 32.53 11.75 15.50
CA GLU A 224 32.58 10.96 16.73
C GLU A 224 31.58 11.57 17.72
N GLU A 225 30.69 10.79 18.30
CA GLU A 225 30.83 10.40 19.71
C GLU A 225 29.73 9.43 20.15
N GLU A 226 30.14 8.59 21.09
CA GLU A 226 29.51 7.43 21.68
C GLU A 226 28.28 7.77 22.52
N THR A 227 27.28 6.88 22.55
CA THR A 227 26.79 6.37 23.83
C THR A 227 26.05 5.04 23.68
N MET A 228 26.42 4.12 24.56
CA MET A 228 25.94 2.75 24.73
C MET A 228 24.43 2.67 24.99
N THR A 229 23.79 1.66 24.41
CA THR A 229 22.91 0.76 25.18
C THR A 229 22.84 -0.62 24.52
N THR A 230 23.45 -1.56 25.24
CA THR A 230 23.44 -3.00 25.04
C THR A 230 22.02 -3.56 25.22
N ALA A 231 21.53 -4.31 24.23
CA ALA A 231 20.54 -5.37 24.44
C ALA A 231 20.70 -6.42 23.34
N GLU A 232 20.80 -7.67 23.79
CA GLU A 232 21.30 -8.84 23.08
C GLU A 232 20.42 -9.22 21.87
N GLN A 233 21.02 -9.24 20.68
CA GLN A 233 20.58 -10.12 19.60
C GLN A 233 21.61 -11.23 19.46
N THR A 234 21.25 -12.40 20.01
CA THR A 234 21.89 -13.66 19.71
C THR A 234 21.63 -13.98 18.24
N ILE A 235 22.54 -13.51 17.38
CA ILE A 235 22.67 -13.97 16.01
C ILE A 235 23.08 -15.44 16.10
N VAL A 236 22.18 -16.34 15.69
CA VAL A 236 22.52 -17.73 15.41
C VAL A 236 23.39 -17.71 14.16
N THR A 237 24.70 -17.58 14.36
CA THR A 237 25.72 -17.84 13.34
C THR A 237 25.67 -19.32 12.98
N ALA A 238 24.93 -19.65 11.91
CA ALA A 238 25.20 -20.87 11.17
C ALA A 238 26.44 -20.61 10.29
N PRO A 239 27.42 -21.53 10.25
CA PRO A 239 28.61 -21.35 9.42
C PRO A 239 28.19 -21.32 7.95
N ALA A 240 28.66 -20.29 7.24
CA ALA A 240 28.55 -20.17 5.79
C ALA A 240 29.31 -21.33 5.12
N ALA A 241 28.61 -22.44 4.93
CA ALA A 241 29.04 -23.52 4.09
C ALA A 241 28.68 -23.18 2.64
N ASP A 242 29.69 -23.32 1.78
CA ASP A 242 29.71 -23.10 0.33
C ASP A 242 28.46 -23.69 -0.37
N LEU A 243 27.43 -22.86 -0.61
CA LEU A 243 26.10 -23.26 -1.12
C LEU A 243 26.11 -23.73 -2.59
N SER A 244 27.24 -23.66 -3.30
CA SER A 244 27.31 -23.98 -4.73
C SER A 244 27.45 -25.47 -5.05
N LYS A 245 27.39 -26.36 -4.04
CA LYS A 245 27.54 -27.83 -4.20
C LYS A 245 26.41 -28.67 -3.58
N ILE A 246 25.41 -28.03 -2.98
CA ILE A 246 24.32 -28.73 -2.28
C ILE A 246 23.32 -29.23 -3.32
N ALA A 247 22.96 -30.51 -3.26
CA ALA A 247 21.92 -31.05 -4.13
C ALA A 247 20.59 -30.35 -3.83
N THR A 248 19.79 -30.02 -4.85
CA THR A 248 18.52 -29.27 -4.68
C THR A 248 17.60 -29.90 -3.62
N SER A 249 17.62 -31.23 -3.47
CA SER A 249 16.86 -31.94 -2.43
C SER A 249 17.32 -31.62 -1.00
N GLU A 250 18.61 -31.45 -0.78
CA GLU A 250 19.18 -31.10 0.53
C GLU A 250 18.88 -29.65 0.90
N LEU A 251 18.87 -28.75 -0.09
CA LEU A 251 18.47 -27.35 0.11
C LEU A 251 16.98 -27.25 0.47
N VAL A 252 16.11 -27.98 -0.25
CA VAL A 252 14.67 -28.01 0.05
C VAL A 252 14.42 -28.56 1.46
N ALA A 253 15.10 -29.64 1.85
CA ALA A 253 14.99 -30.19 3.20
C ALA A 253 15.45 -29.19 4.28
N ALA A 254 16.54 -28.46 4.05
CA ALA A 254 17.03 -27.44 4.97
C ALA A 254 16.06 -26.26 5.13
N VAL A 255 15.46 -25.80 4.02
CA VAL A 255 14.46 -24.73 4.04
C VAL A 255 13.18 -25.18 4.76
N LEU A 256 12.69 -26.40 4.48
CA LEU A 256 11.52 -26.94 5.17
C LEU A 256 11.75 -27.10 6.67
N GLN A 257 12.96 -27.53 7.07
CA GLN A 257 13.31 -27.61 8.49
C GLN A 257 13.32 -26.23 9.15
N GLN A 258 13.93 -25.23 8.52
CA GLN A 258 13.94 -23.85 9.03
C GLN A 258 12.52 -23.28 9.15
N LEU A 259 11.66 -23.50 8.15
CA LEU A 259 10.26 -23.07 8.21
C LEU A 259 9.49 -23.79 9.32
N SER A 260 9.71 -25.10 9.50
CA SER A 260 9.12 -25.86 10.60
C SER A 260 9.54 -25.31 11.98
N ASP A 261 10.83 -25.01 12.15
CA ASP A 261 11.37 -24.45 13.39
C ASP A 261 10.78 -23.06 13.69
N VAL A 262 10.65 -22.21 12.67
CA VAL A 262 10.01 -20.88 12.78
C VAL A 262 8.52 -21.01 13.11
N SER A 263 7.81 -21.96 12.50
CA SER A 263 6.40 -22.24 12.83
C SER A 263 6.22 -22.63 14.29
N ALA A 264 7.11 -23.51 14.79
CA ALA A 264 7.09 -23.93 16.19
C ALA A 264 7.37 -22.76 17.15
N GLU A 265 8.27 -21.85 16.79
CA GLU A 265 8.55 -20.64 17.58
C GLU A 265 7.36 -19.68 17.62
N LEU A 266 6.73 -19.41 16.46
CA LEU A 266 5.54 -18.57 16.38
C LEU A 266 4.37 -19.15 17.19
N THR A 267 4.19 -20.47 17.13
CA THR A 267 3.19 -21.19 17.94
C THR A 267 3.47 -21.03 19.44
N ARG A 268 4.74 -21.18 19.85
CA ARG A 268 5.15 -20.99 21.25
C ARG A 268 4.91 -19.56 21.71
N ARG A 269 5.25 -18.55 20.89
CA ARG A 269 4.98 -17.14 21.16
C ARG A 269 3.48 -16.90 21.35
N ASN A 270 2.64 -17.42 20.45
CA ASN A 270 1.19 -17.29 20.51
C ASN A 270 0.60 -17.88 21.81
N GLN A 271 1.16 -18.98 22.30
CA GLN A 271 0.77 -19.61 23.57
C GLN A 271 1.25 -18.82 24.80
N GLY A 272 2.32 -18.02 24.69
CA GLY A 272 2.84 -17.18 25.76
C GLY A 272 2.04 -15.89 25.99
N ILE A 273 1.47 -15.31 24.92
CA ILE A 273 0.75 -14.02 24.98
C ILE A 273 -0.36 -13.97 26.05
N PRO A 274 -1.21 -14.99 26.25
CA PRO A 274 -2.22 -14.96 27.32
C PRO A 274 -1.66 -14.71 28.71
N ASN A 275 -0.47 -15.24 29.03
CA ASN A 275 0.16 -15.04 30.33
C ASN A 275 0.70 -13.61 30.49
N GLU A 276 1.23 -13.03 29.40
CA GLU A 276 1.65 -11.63 29.39
C GLU A 276 0.47 -10.67 29.52
N VAL A 277 -0.66 -10.97 28.86
CA VAL A 277 -1.91 -10.22 29.02
C VAL A 277 -2.39 -10.24 30.47
N LEU A 278 -2.29 -11.39 31.16
CA LEU A 278 -2.62 -11.47 32.58
C LEU A 278 -1.69 -10.60 33.44
N ASN A 279 -0.40 -10.55 33.13
CA ASN A 279 0.55 -9.69 33.83
C ASN A 279 0.25 -8.20 33.62
N LEU A 280 -0.03 -7.79 32.38
CA LEU A 280 -0.39 -6.40 32.06
C LEU A 280 -1.76 -6.00 32.63
N PHE A 281 -2.69 -6.95 32.73
CA PHE A 281 -3.96 -6.73 33.40
C PHE A 281 -3.77 -6.45 34.90
N ASN A 282 -2.87 -7.18 35.56
CA ASN A 282 -2.53 -6.94 36.97
C ASN A 282 -1.83 -5.59 37.20
N SER A 283 -1.18 -5.03 36.17
CA SER A 283 -0.56 -3.70 36.21
C SER A 283 -1.43 -2.58 35.60
N GLU A 284 -2.71 -2.86 35.31
CA GLU A 284 -3.67 -1.93 34.72
C GLU A 284 -3.23 -1.28 33.38
N ASP A 285 -2.33 -1.93 32.62
CA ASP A 285 -1.83 -1.41 31.34
C ASP A 285 -2.70 -1.87 30.16
N LEU A 286 -3.78 -1.12 29.90
CA LEU A 286 -4.71 -1.42 28.82
C LEU A 286 -4.08 -1.25 27.42
N ALA A 287 -3.12 -0.34 27.26
CA ALA A 287 -2.47 -0.09 25.97
C ALA A 287 -1.53 -1.24 25.59
N GLY A 288 -0.80 -1.77 26.57
CA GLY A 288 0.02 -2.97 26.38
C GLY A 288 -0.83 -4.21 26.04
N ILE A 289 -2.01 -4.37 26.65
CA ILE A 289 -2.93 -5.46 26.32
C ILE A 289 -3.43 -5.36 24.87
N GLU A 290 -3.83 -4.18 24.40
CA GLU A 290 -4.27 -3.99 23.02
C GLU A 290 -3.16 -4.35 22.02
N THR A 291 -1.92 -3.94 22.34
CA THR A 291 -0.74 -4.28 21.54
C THR A 291 -0.53 -5.80 21.48
N LEU A 292 -0.56 -6.50 22.62
CA LEU A 292 -0.42 -7.96 22.68
C LEU A 292 -1.56 -8.70 21.95
N MET A 293 -2.79 -8.19 22.00
CA MET A 293 -3.91 -8.80 21.30
C MET A 293 -3.80 -8.64 19.77
N SER A 294 -3.29 -7.49 19.31
CA SER A 294 -2.98 -7.27 17.89
C SER A 294 -1.83 -8.18 17.42
N GLU A 295 -0.79 -8.33 18.25
CA GLU A 295 0.33 -9.24 17.99
C GLU A 295 -0.16 -10.68 17.91
N ARG A 296 -0.99 -11.14 18.86
CA ARG A 296 -1.56 -12.48 18.88
C ARG A 296 -2.31 -12.82 17.60
N LYS A 297 -3.12 -11.88 17.11
CA LYS A 297 -3.86 -12.06 15.85
C LYS A 297 -2.92 -12.23 14.66
N ARG A 298 -1.86 -11.41 14.59
CA ARG A 298 -0.86 -11.47 13.51
C ARG A 298 -0.01 -12.73 13.57
N VAL A 299 0.49 -13.08 14.76
CA VAL A 299 1.33 -14.27 14.98
C VAL A 299 0.53 -15.54 14.74
N GLY A 300 -0.73 -15.61 15.19
CA GLY A 300 -1.60 -16.75 14.95
C GLY A 300 -1.86 -16.99 13.47
N ALA A 301 -2.27 -15.96 12.73
CA ALA A 301 -2.51 -16.08 11.29
C ALA A 301 -1.25 -16.54 10.53
N LEU A 302 -0.10 -15.94 10.85
CA LEU A 302 1.17 -16.31 10.22
C LEU A 302 1.60 -17.75 10.55
N ALA A 303 1.41 -18.20 11.79
CA ALA A 303 1.73 -19.57 12.20
C ALA A 303 0.86 -20.60 11.47
N ASP A 304 -0.44 -20.34 11.35
CA ASP A 304 -1.38 -21.22 10.63
C ASP A 304 -1.03 -21.30 9.13
N ASP A 305 -0.76 -20.16 8.48
CA ASP A 305 -0.36 -20.10 7.08
C ASP A 305 0.96 -20.85 6.82
N LEU A 306 1.95 -20.67 7.70
CA LEU A 306 3.24 -21.32 7.57
C LEU A 306 3.16 -22.85 7.82
N ALA A 307 2.33 -23.28 8.76
CA ALA A 307 2.07 -24.70 9.02
C ALA A 307 1.37 -25.38 7.82
N LEU A 308 0.39 -24.72 7.21
CA LEU A 308 -0.27 -25.17 5.98
C LEU A 308 0.72 -25.29 4.83
N PHE A 309 1.59 -24.29 4.67
CA PHE A 309 2.63 -24.29 3.65
C PHE A 309 3.61 -25.45 3.84
N VAL A 310 4.15 -25.64 5.05
CA VAL A 310 5.09 -26.73 5.35
C VAL A 310 4.44 -28.10 5.12
N THR A 311 3.18 -28.28 5.53
CA THR A 311 2.46 -29.55 5.34
C THR A 311 2.30 -29.86 3.84
N LYS A 312 1.82 -28.88 3.06
CA LYS A 312 1.64 -29.03 1.61
C LYS A 312 2.94 -29.42 0.90
N TRP A 313 4.05 -28.77 1.24
CA TRP A 313 5.34 -29.03 0.60
C TRP A 313 6.08 -30.27 1.15
N SER A 314 5.66 -30.79 2.29
CA SER A 314 6.18 -32.07 2.82
C SER A 314 5.52 -33.30 2.19
N GLU A 315 4.37 -33.11 1.54
CA GLU A 315 3.60 -34.17 0.86
C GLU A 315 3.96 -34.34 -0.63
N GLU A 316 4.67 -33.37 -1.22
CA GLU A 316 5.19 -33.38 -2.60
C GLU A 316 6.61 -33.95 -2.69
#